data_AF-A0A8X7TX31-F1
#
_entry.id   AF-A0A8X7TX31-F1
#
_cell.length_a   1.000
_cell.length_b   1.000
_cell.length_c   1.000
_cell.angle_alpha   90.00
_cell.angle_beta   90.00
_cell.angle_gamma   90.00
#
_symmetry.space_group_name_H-M   'P 1'
#
loop_
_entity.id
_entity.type
_entity.pdbx_description
1 polymer ?
#
loop_
_entity_poly.entity_id
_entity_poly.type
_entity_poly.pdbx_seq_one_letter_code
_entity_poly.pdbx_strand_id
1 'polypeptide(L)' 'MDLAKWPRENEWMTDPIAIGDIDGPEGLDFVVDGVRVAELSTIVDMTGSYDSYPKVIRIHIVPWIDDDSRLHQDLVASGT' A
#
# COMPACT_ATOMS: atom_id res chain seq x y z
N MET A 1 -4.94 31.32 1.88
CA MET A 1 -4.80 30.12 1.04
C MET A 1 -3.76 29.26 1.74
N ASP A 2 -4.20 28.33 2.58
CA ASP A 2 -3.29 27.33 3.15
C ASP A 2 -2.92 26.38 2.01
N LEU A 3 -1.63 26.28 1.67
CA LEU A 3 -1.14 25.21 0.79
C LEU A 3 -1.55 23.89 1.44
N ALA A 4 -2.19 23.00 0.68
CA ALA A 4 -2.52 21.66 1.10
C ALA A 4 -1.26 21.03 1.73
N LYS A 5 -1.33 20.79 3.05
CA LYS A 5 -0.20 20.27 3.81
C LYS A 5 0.15 18.91 3.22
N TRP A 6 1.40 18.71 2.81
CA TRP A 6 1.84 17.44 2.26
C TRP A 6 1.46 16.29 3.19
N PRO A 7 0.95 15.16 2.66
CA PRO A 7 0.66 14.00 3.48
C PRO A 7 1.93 13.47 4.14
N ARG A 8 1.78 12.79 5.28
CA ARG A 8 2.90 12.02 5.85
C ARG A 8 3.28 10.87 4.91
N GLU A 9 4.46 10.29 5.12
CA GLU A 9 5.08 9.25 4.27
C GLU A 9 4.19 8.00 3.99
N ASN A 10 3.11 7.81 4.76
CA ASN A 10 2.19 6.68 4.64
C ASN A 10 0.72 7.10 4.43
N GLU A 11 0.45 8.38 4.14
CA GLU A 11 -0.89 8.91 3.90
C GLU A 11 -1.03 9.29 2.42
N TRP A 12 -2.20 9.01 1.83
CA TRP A 12 -2.48 9.45 0.47
C TRP A 12 -3.04 10.87 0.47
N MET A 13 -2.61 11.67 -0.50
CA MET A 13 -3.33 12.89 -0.84
C MET A 13 -4.63 12.50 -1.55
N THR A 14 -5.77 12.86 -0.97
CA THR A 14 -7.09 12.51 -1.52
C THR A 14 -7.86 13.72 -2.04
N ASP A 15 -7.38 14.93 -1.76
CA ASP A 15 -8.02 16.16 -2.24
C ASP A 15 -7.72 16.34 -3.73
N PRO A 16 -8.72 16.27 -4.62
CA PRO A 16 -8.52 16.41 -6.06
C PRO A 16 -7.97 17.78 -6.45
N ILE A 17 -8.23 18.83 -5.67
CA ILE A 17 -7.69 20.17 -5.92
C ILE A 17 -6.20 20.19 -5.62
N ALA A 18 -5.80 19.65 -4.47
CA ALA A 18 -4.39 19.53 -4.11
C ALA A 18 -3.62 18.71 -5.16
N ILE A 19 -4.17 17.57 -5.59
CA ILE A 19 -3.58 16.75 -6.66
C ILE A 19 -3.38 17.56 -7.94
N GLY A 20 -4.41 18.30 -8.39
CA GLY A 20 -4.32 19.14 -9.59
C GLY A 20 -3.29 20.26 -9.48
N ASP A 21 -3.20 20.91 -8.32
CA ASP A 21 -2.24 22.00 -8.09
C ASP A 21 -0.78 21.50 -8.11
N ILE A 22 -0.55 20.26 -7.68
CA ILE A 22 0.78 19.67 -7.52
C ILE A 22 1.25 18.98 -8.80
N ASP A 23 0.41 18.10 -9.34
CA ASP A 23 0.76 17.24 -10.48
C ASP A 23 0.35 17.86 -11.84
N GLY A 24 -0.52 18.88 -11.82
CA GLY A 24 -0.94 19.61 -13.03
C GLY A 24 0.24 20.17 -13.83
N PRO A 25 1.19 20.90 -13.22
CA PRO A 25 2.39 21.37 -13.90
C PRO A 25 3.29 20.26 -14.46
N GLU A 26 3.19 19.04 -13.93
CA GLU A 26 3.95 17.86 -14.38
C GLU A 26 3.29 17.15 -15.58
N GLY A 27 2.14 17.64 -16.05
CA GLY A 27 1.44 17.12 -17.21
C GLY A 27 0.25 16.21 -16.87
N LEU A 28 -0.31 16.33 -15.66
CA LEU A 28 -1.57 15.65 -15.33
C LEU A 28 -2.74 16.28 -16.11
N ASP A 29 -3.35 15.50 -17.02
CA ASP A 29 -4.42 15.98 -17.91
C ASP A 29 -5.78 16.17 -17.21
N PHE A 30 -6.10 15.33 -16.22
CA PHE A 30 -7.35 15.43 -15.46
C PHE A 30 -7.27 14.72 -14.11
N VAL A 31 -8.11 15.17 -13.17
CA VAL A 31 -8.33 14.53 -11.87
C VAL A 31 -9.77 14.02 -11.79
N VAL A 32 -9.96 12.79 -11.31
CA VAL A 32 -11.28 12.21 -11.08
C VAL A 32 -11.58 12.19 -9.58
N ASP A 33 -12.59 12.95 -9.18
CA ASP A 33 -13.10 12.98 -7.82
C ASP A 33 -14.13 11.86 -7.56
N GLY A 34 -14.15 11.36 -6.32
CA GLY A 34 -15.03 10.28 -5.88
C GLY A 34 -14.73 9.83 -4.45
N VAL A 35 -15.56 8.93 -3.91
CA VAL A 35 -15.32 8.36 -2.57
C VAL A 35 -14.09 7.46 -2.63
N ARG A 36 -13.04 7.86 -1.92
CA ARG A 36 -11.76 7.13 -1.85
C ARG A 36 -11.62 6.49 -0.48
N VAL A 37 -11.22 5.21 -0.47
CA VAL A 37 -10.62 4.60 0.71
C VAL A 37 -9.11 4.84 0.58
N ALA A 38 -8.58 5.72 1.43
CA ALA A 38 -7.14 6.07 1.45
C ALA A 38 -6.28 5.05 2.21
N GLU A 39 -6.86 3.88 2.49
CA GLU A 39 -6.20 2.78 3.18
C GLU A 39 -5.23 2.11 2.17
N LEU A 40 -3.94 2.03 2.51
CA LEU A 40 -2.91 1.42 1.68
C LEU A 40 -3.26 -0.03 1.26
N SER A 41 -2.80 -0.48 0.10
CA SER A 41 -2.93 -1.88 -0.28
C SER A 41 -1.91 -2.78 0.44
N THR A 42 -2.28 -4.04 0.66
CA THR A 42 -1.34 -5.13 0.99
C THR A 42 -0.49 -5.44 -0.24
N ILE A 43 0.83 -5.49 -0.09
CA ILE A 43 1.77 -5.84 -1.16
C ILE A 43 2.36 -7.21 -0.85
N VAL A 44 2.27 -8.11 -1.82
CA VAL A 44 2.87 -9.45 -1.78
C VAL A 44 3.81 -9.61 -2.97
N ASP A 45 5.06 -9.95 -2.68
CA ASP A 45 6.03 -10.39 -3.66
C ASP A 45 5.63 -11.77 -4.21
N MET A 46 5.37 -11.82 -5.52
CA MET A 46 5.09 -13.04 -6.27
C MET A 46 6.19 -13.35 -7.30
N THR A 47 7.33 -12.66 -7.24
CA THR A 47 8.43 -12.81 -8.22
C THR A 47 9.29 -14.04 -8.00
N GLY A 48 9.11 -14.72 -6.87
CA GLY A 48 9.80 -15.96 -6.55
C GLY A 48 9.48 -17.11 -7.50
N SER A 49 10.32 -18.15 -7.49
CA SER A 49 10.02 -19.40 -8.22
C SER A 49 8.75 -20.05 -7.66
N TYR A 50 8.15 -20.94 -8.45
CA TYR A 50 6.97 -21.71 -8.04
C TYR A 50 7.16 -22.48 -6.71
N ASP A 51 8.42 -22.78 -6.37
CA ASP A 51 8.82 -23.47 -5.13
C ASP A 51 9.02 -22.53 -3.93
N SER A 52 8.80 -21.22 -4.11
CA SER A 52 8.90 -20.22 -3.05
C SER A 52 7.54 -19.65 -2.69
N TYR A 53 7.28 -19.50 -1.39
CA TYR A 53 6.03 -18.92 -0.91
C TYR A 53 5.95 -17.43 -1.23
N PRO A 54 4.74 -16.89 -1.52
CA PRO A 54 4.54 -15.45 -1.65
C PRO A 54 5.01 -14.73 -0.39
N LYS A 55 5.78 -13.66 -0.54
CA LYS A 55 6.31 -12.91 0.61
C LYS A 55 5.56 -11.62 0.78
N VAL A 56 4.99 -11.40 1.96
CA VAL A 56 4.30 -10.14 2.23
C VAL A 56 5.33 -9.02 2.45
N ILE A 57 5.31 -8.00 1.60
CA ILE A 57 6.17 -6.80 1.69
C ILE A 57 5.51 -5.75 2.59
N ARG A 58 4.17 -5.64 2.55
CA ARG A 58 3.40 -4.67 3.34
C ARG A 58 2.01 -5.23 3.64
N ILE A 59 1.54 -5.11 4.89
CA ILE A 59 0.18 -5.50 5.32
C ILE A 59 -0.63 -4.25 5.63
N HIS A 60 -1.89 -4.21 5.18
CA HIS A 60 -2.83 -3.20 5.66
C HIS A 60 -4.27 -3.72 5.70
N ILE A 61 -4.81 -4.19 4.56
CA ILE A 61 -6.13 -4.82 4.50
C ILE A 61 -5.94 -6.31 4.18
N VAL A 62 -6.27 -7.19 5.13
CA VAL A 62 -6.36 -8.64 4.93
C VAL A 62 -7.59 -9.18 5.66
N PRO A 63 -8.75 -9.29 4.99
CA PRO A 63 -9.95 -9.92 5.54
C PRO A 63 -9.87 -11.45 5.56
N TRP A 64 -8.98 -12.05 4.76
CA TRP A 64 -8.89 -13.50 4.52
C TRP A 64 -7.70 -14.19 5.18
N ILE A 65 -6.86 -13.45 5.91
CA ILE A 65 -5.96 -14.10 6.86
C ILE A 65 -6.86 -14.43 8.05
N ASP A 66 -7.53 -15.57 7.96
CA ASP A 66 -7.99 -16.25 9.16
C ASP A 66 -6.79 -16.35 10.09
N ASP A 67 -7.00 -15.95 11.34
CA ASP A 67 -6.05 -15.99 12.44
C ASP A 67 -5.60 -17.44 12.67
N ASP A 68 -4.68 -17.91 11.83
CA ASP A 68 -3.79 -19.02 12.13
C ASP A 68 -2.50 -18.38 12.61
N SER A 69 -2.55 -17.98 13.87
CA SER A 69 -1.46 -17.65 14.79
C SER A 69 -0.37 -18.76 14.90
N ARG A 70 -0.24 -19.63 13.88
CA ARG A 70 0.65 -20.78 13.76
C ARG A 70 1.80 -20.62 12.77
N LEU A 71 1.79 -19.65 11.84
CA LEU A 71 2.95 -19.46 10.95
C LEU A 71 4.04 -18.56 11.54
N HIS A 72 3.89 -18.14 12.80
CA HIS A 72 4.92 -17.36 13.52
C HIS A 72 6.18 -18.16 13.92
N GLN A 73 6.30 -19.47 13.67
CA GLN A 73 7.37 -20.27 14.31
C GLN A 73 8.24 -21.13 13.37
N ASP A 74 7.88 -21.36 12.11
CA ASP A 74 8.61 -22.35 11.29
C ASP A 74 9.80 -21.78 10.49
N LEU A 75 10.02 -20.46 10.50
CA LEU A 75 11.07 -19.81 9.68
C LEU A 75 12.41 -19.57 10.38
N VAL A 76 12.61 -19.99 11.65
CA VAL A 76 13.86 -19.69 12.39
C VAL A 76 14.61 -20.93 12.93
N ALA A 77 14.16 -22.16 12.69
CA ALA A 77 14.88 -23.33 13.22
C ALA A 77 14.81 -24.57 12.32
N SER A 78 15.54 -24.57 11.20
CA SER A 78 16.14 -25.82 10.69
C SER A 78 17.17 -25.51 9.61
N GLY A 79 18.44 -25.64 9.97
CA GLY A 79 19.58 -25.50 9.06
C GLY A 79 20.89 -25.51 9.83
N THR A 80 21.20 -26.66 10.44
CA THR A 80 22.55 -27.03 10.90
C THR A 80 23.49 -27.27 9.73
#